data_AF-A0A0R3SMX1-F1
#
_entry.id   AF-A0A0R3SMX1-F1
#
_cell.length_a   1.000
_cell.length_b   1.000
_cell.length_c   1.000
_cell.angle_alpha   90.00
_cell.angle_beta   90.00
_cell.angle_gamma   90.00
#
_symmetry.space_group_name_H-M   'P 1'
#
loop_
_entity.id
_entity.type
_entity.pdbx_description
1 polymer ?
#
loop_
_entity_poly.entity_id
_entity_poly.type
_entity_poly.pdbx_seq_one_letter_code
_entity_poly.pdbx_strand_id
1 'polypeptide(L)'
;MPSNRHRYLKAFAMADKDNSGTLDRSELVEALAAQGIKATEADKLMDQLDLNGDGIITKGEYEIALGISSQPLEAWKSLFDDLDKDHSGTIELPEIEAFLRDASMESLIPILDDWVADYDINNDGKLNYREFLGFIASLEE
;
A
#
# COMPACT_ATOMS: atom_id res chain seq x y z
N MET A 1 10.21 -22.91 4.46
CA MET A 1 10.60 -22.62 3.07
C MET A 1 11.46 -21.37 3.10
N PRO A 2 12.67 -21.33 2.52
CA PRO A 2 13.50 -20.12 2.54
C PRO A 2 12.69 -19.01 1.87
N SER A 3 12.25 -18.09 2.72
CA SER A 3 11.14 -17.20 2.46
C SER A 3 11.45 -16.39 1.22
N ASN A 4 10.51 -16.36 0.29
CA ASN A 4 10.47 -15.42 -0.83
C ASN A 4 10.99 -14.03 -0.41
N ARG A 5 10.58 -13.57 0.79
CA ARG A 5 11.10 -12.42 1.55
C ARG A 5 12.60 -12.15 1.44
N HIS A 6 13.47 -13.16 1.50
CA HIS A 6 14.93 -12.99 1.43
C HIS A 6 15.44 -12.52 0.06
N ARG A 7 14.76 -12.89 -1.04
CA ARG A 7 15.14 -12.41 -2.39
C ARG A 7 14.69 -10.98 -2.60
N TYR A 8 13.51 -10.64 -2.07
CA TYR A 8 12.93 -9.31 -2.20
C TYR A 8 13.62 -8.29 -1.31
N LEU A 9 13.95 -8.64 -0.06
CA LEU A 9 14.80 -7.81 0.80
C LEU A 9 16.16 -7.51 0.16
N LYS A 10 16.73 -8.46 -0.59
CA LYS A 10 17.97 -8.24 -1.33
C LYS A 10 17.79 -7.31 -2.53
N ALA A 11 16.68 -7.43 -3.26
CA ALA A 11 16.38 -6.53 -4.37
C ALA A 11 16.11 -5.12 -3.87
N PHE A 12 15.33 -5.00 -2.79
CA PHE A 12 15.03 -3.76 -2.10
C PHE A 12 16.32 -3.11 -1.58
N ALA A 13 17.14 -3.81 -0.80
CA ALA A 13 18.42 -3.29 -0.29
C ALA A 13 19.50 -3.05 -1.35
N MET A 14 19.34 -3.60 -2.57
CA MET A 14 20.22 -3.25 -3.70
C MET A 14 19.78 -1.96 -4.39
N ALA A 15 18.50 -1.64 -4.30
CA ALA A 15 17.92 -0.48 -4.95
C ALA A 15 17.88 0.73 -3.99
N ASP A 16 17.60 0.49 -2.72
CA ASP A 16 17.75 1.42 -1.59
C ASP A 16 19.24 1.69 -1.36
N LYS A 17 19.70 2.82 -1.91
CA LYS A 17 21.09 3.27 -1.91
C LYS A 17 21.41 3.99 -0.61
N ASP A 18 20.45 4.75 -0.09
CA ASP A 18 20.63 5.54 1.12
C ASP A 18 20.39 4.73 2.41
N ASN A 19 19.87 3.51 2.29
CA ASN A 19 19.45 2.63 3.37
C ASN A 19 18.34 3.26 4.22
N SER A 20 17.45 4.06 3.61
CA SER A 20 16.29 4.64 4.28
C SER A 20 15.27 3.58 4.70
N GLY A 21 15.27 2.41 4.07
CA GLY A 21 14.22 1.40 4.22
C GLY A 21 13.00 1.67 3.35
N THR A 22 13.06 2.68 2.48
CA THR A 22 12.07 3.03 1.47
C THR A 22 12.75 3.13 0.10
N LEU A 23 11.98 3.06 -0.97
CA LEU A 23 12.51 3.12 -2.34
C LEU A 23 11.85 4.25 -3.11
N ASP A 24 12.51 5.40 -3.16
CA ASP A 24 11.99 6.52 -3.92
C ASP A 24 12.21 6.36 -5.44
N ARG A 25 11.52 7.20 -6.22
CA ARG A 25 11.57 7.14 -7.69
C ARG A 25 12.97 7.23 -8.25
N SER A 26 13.83 8.02 -7.61
CA SER A 26 15.20 8.22 -8.07
C SER A 26 16.01 6.95 -7.84
N GLU A 27 15.90 6.36 -6.66
CA GLU A 27 16.55 5.09 -6.31
C GLU A 27 16.06 3.93 -7.17
N LEU A 28 14.75 3.81 -7.39
CA LEU A 28 14.18 2.77 -8.24
C LEU A 28 14.70 2.89 -9.68
N VAL A 29 14.71 4.10 -10.24
CA VAL A 29 15.21 4.36 -11.59
C VAL A 29 16.72 4.10 -11.67
N GLU A 30 17.51 4.51 -10.68
CA GLU A 30 18.95 4.24 -10.64
C GLU A 30 19.26 2.74 -10.53
N ALA A 31 18.54 2.03 -9.66
CA ALA A 31 18.71 0.60 -9.45
C ALA A 31 18.37 -0.20 -10.71
N LEU A 32 17.27 0.16 -11.38
CA LEU A 32 16.84 -0.46 -12.62
C LEU A 32 17.77 -0.07 -13.77
N ALA A 33 18.25 1.17 -13.84
CA ALA A 33 19.26 1.59 -14.81
C ALA A 33 20.58 0.82 -14.62
N ALA A 34 20.98 0.55 -13.38
CA ALA A 34 22.15 -0.28 -13.07
C ALA A 34 21.99 -1.75 -13.53
N GLN A 35 20.74 -2.24 -13.61
CA GLN A 35 20.40 -3.54 -14.19
C GLN A 35 20.21 -3.50 -15.72
N GLY A 36 20.34 -2.34 -16.36
CA GLY A 36 20.12 -2.14 -17.80
C GLY A 36 18.64 -2.03 -18.20
N ILE A 37 17.74 -1.83 -17.23
CA ILE A 37 16.31 -1.60 -17.45
C ILE A 37 16.10 -0.10 -17.69
N LYS A 38 15.26 0.24 -18.68
CA LYS A 38 14.99 1.64 -19.04
C LYS A 38 14.11 2.32 -17.98
N ALA A 39 14.27 3.62 -17.80
CA ALA A 39 13.44 4.44 -16.92
C ALA A 39 11.93 4.28 -17.18
N THR A 40 11.51 3.96 -18.42
CA THR A 40 10.10 3.71 -18.76
C THR A 40 9.52 2.44 -18.13
N GLU A 41 10.36 1.41 -17.92
CA GLU A 41 9.96 0.21 -17.18
C GLU A 41 10.03 0.44 -15.67
N ALA A 42 10.98 1.27 -15.22
CA ALA A 42 11.04 1.73 -13.84
C ALA A 42 9.78 2.51 -13.46
N ASP A 43 9.28 3.37 -14.33
CA ASP A 43 8.06 4.14 -14.11
C ASP A 43 6.82 3.23 -14.01
N LYS A 44 6.74 2.18 -14.83
CA LYS A 44 5.67 1.19 -14.71
C LYS A 44 5.78 0.35 -13.44
N LEU A 45 6.98 -0.05 -13.06
CA LEU A 45 7.20 -0.77 -11.82
C LEU A 45 6.87 0.11 -10.63
N MET A 46 7.22 1.39 -10.69
CA MET A 46 6.80 2.38 -9.72
C MET A 46 5.28 2.43 -9.64
N ASP A 47 4.57 2.67 -10.74
CA ASP A 47 3.10 2.71 -10.76
C ASP A 47 2.43 1.41 -10.27
N GLN A 48 3.13 0.27 -10.36
CA GLN A 48 2.65 -1.02 -9.85
C GLN A 48 2.99 -1.29 -8.37
N LEU A 49 4.08 -0.73 -7.87
CA LEU A 49 4.60 -0.96 -6.52
C LEU A 49 4.22 0.16 -5.56
N ASP A 50 4.10 1.39 -6.05
CA ASP A 50 3.67 2.62 -5.38
C ASP A 50 2.14 2.65 -5.37
N LEU A 51 1.56 2.03 -4.34
CA LEU A 51 0.11 1.83 -4.25
C LEU A 51 -0.58 3.12 -3.81
N ASN A 52 0.06 3.87 -2.92
CA ASN A 52 -0.44 5.16 -2.43
C ASN A 52 -0.15 6.30 -3.43
N GLY A 53 0.81 6.15 -4.35
CA GLY A 53 1.16 7.20 -5.31
C GLY A 53 1.95 8.35 -4.70
N ASP A 54 2.60 8.13 -3.55
CA ASP A 54 3.49 9.08 -2.87
C ASP A 54 4.83 9.23 -3.61
N GLY A 55 5.12 8.34 -4.57
CA GLY A 55 6.38 8.32 -5.30
C GLY A 55 7.51 7.64 -4.53
N ILE A 56 7.17 7.00 -3.41
CA ILE A 56 8.06 6.26 -2.54
C ILE A 56 7.45 4.89 -2.29
N ILE A 57 8.20 3.84 -2.57
CA ILE A 57 7.78 2.46 -2.34
C ILE A 57 8.26 2.07 -0.95
N THR A 58 7.32 2.02 -0.01
CA THR A 58 7.61 1.48 1.32
C THR A 58 7.73 -0.04 1.29
N LYS A 59 8.34 -0.59 2.33
CA LYS A 59 8.50 -2.04 2.46
C LYS A 59 7.15 -2.77 2.51
N GLY A 60 6.15 -2.18 3.16
CA GLY A 60 4.78 -2.68 3.19
C GLY A 60 4.18 -2.75 1.79
N GLU A 61 4.29 -1.66 1.01
CA GLU A 61 3.81 -1.63 -0.37
C GLU A 61 4.52 -2.64 -1.26
N TYR A 62 5.84 -2.76 -1.12
CA TYR A 62 6.62 -3.76 -1.86
C TYR A 62 6.20 -5.20 -1.51
N GLU A 63 5.97 -5.50 -0.23
CA GLU A 63 5.51 -6.82 0.22
C GLU A 63 4.09 -7.12 -0.27
N ILE A 64 3.18 -6.14 -0.27
CA ILE A 64 1.81 -6.26 -0.78
C ILE A 64 1.80 -6.45 -2.29
N ALA A 65 2.47 -5.57 -3.04
CA ALA A 65 2.47 -5.59 -4.50
C ALA A 65 3.09 -6.88 -5.07
N LEU A 66 4.04 -7.48 -4.36
CA LEU A 66 4.65 -8.75 -4.72
C LEU A 66 3.92 -9.98 -4.15
N GLY A 67 2.90 -9.79 -3.32
CA GLY A 67 2.09 -10.86 -2.71
C GLY A 67 2.84 -11.71 -1.68
N ILE A 68 3.74 -11.10 -0.91
CA ILE A 68 4.58 -11.75 0.12
C ILE A 68 4.27 -11.21 1.52
N SER A 69 3.45 -10.17 1.64
CA SER A 69 2.94 -9.65 2.91
C SER A 69 2.39 -10.78 3.79
N SER A 70 2.53 -10.62 5.12
CA SER A 70 2.07 -11.63 6.08
C SER A 70 0.57 -11.91 5.95
N GLN A 71 -0.19 -10.91 5.47
CA GLN A 71 -1.57 -11.03 5.05
C GLN A 71 -1.62 -11.13 3.51
N PRO A 72 -2.26 -12.14 2.92
CA PRO A 72 -2.38 -12.23 1.46
C PRO A 72 -3.16 -11.01 0.92
N LEU A 73 -2.86 -10.57 -0.30
CA LEU A 73 -3.68 -9.59 -1.04
C LEU A 73 -5.18 -9.94 -1.01
N GLU A 74 -5.50 -11.24 -0.99
CA GLU A 74 -6.86 -11.75 -0.79
C GLU A 74 -7.47 -11.39 0.57
N ALA A 75 -6.69 -11.34 1.66
CA ALA A 75 -7.18 -10.90 2.96
C ALA A 75 -7.52 -9.40 2.95
N TRP A 76 -6.68 -8.57 2.32
CA TRP A 76 -6.97 -7.13 2.16
C TRP A 76 -8.14 -6.89 1.22
N LYS A 77 -8.24 -7.67 0.15
CA LYS A 77 -9.37 -7.62 -0.77
C LYS A 77 -10.66 -8.12 -0.11
N SER A 78 -10.57 -9.14 0.73
CA SER A 78 -11.72 -9.65 1.51
C SER A 78 -12.12 -8.68 2.60
N LEU A 79 -11.17 -8.01 3.26
CA LEU A 79 -11.47 -6.92 4.19
C LEU A 79 -12.15 -5.76 3.48
N PHE A 80 -11.65 -5.37 2.30
CA PHE A 80 -12.27 -4.33 1.49
C PHE A 80 -13.69 -4.71 1.09
N ASP A 81 -13.94 -5.96 0.69
CA ASP A 81 -15.28 -6.46 0.36
C ASP A 81 -16.21 -6.57 1.58
N ASP A 82 -15.65 -6.84 2.77
CA ASP A 82 -16.42 -6.89 4.02
C ASP A 82 -16.79 -5.49 4.53
N LEU A 83 -15.91 -4.51 4.27
CA LEU A 83 -16.10 -3.09 4.52
C LEU A 83 -17.09 -2.45 3.52
N ASP A 84 -16.92 -2.71 2.22
CA ASP A 84 -17.76 -2.22 1.11
C ASP A 84 -19.06 -3.02 1.03
N LYS A 85 -19.97 -2.74 1.98
CA LYS A 85 -21.26 -3.42 2.11
C LYS A 85 -22.17 -3.17 0.90
N ASP A 86 -22.05 -2.01 0.27
CA ASP A 86 -22.85 -1.66 -0.90
C ASP A 86 -22.20 -2.13 -2.22
N HIS A 87 -20.97 -2.64 -2.18
CA HIS A 87 -20.17 -3.04 -3.33
C HIS A 87 -20.01 -1.90 -4.35
N SER A 88 -19.91 -0.65 -3.89
CA SER A 88 -19.68 0.50 -4.77
C SER A 88 -18.26 0.52 -5.32
N GLY A 89 -17.33 -0.23 -4.73
CA GLY A 89 -15.91 -0.19 -5.04
C GLY A 89 -15.16 0.94 -4.32
N THR A 90 -15.81 1.60 -3.37
CA THR A 90 -15.26 2.65 -2.52
C THR A 90 -15.83 2.49 -1.11
N ILE A 91 -14.99 2.60 -0.08
CA ILE A 91 -15.47 2.52 1.29
C ILE A 91 -15.77 3.92 1.80
N GLU A 92 -17.02 4.16 2.16
CA GLU A 92 -17.46 5.43 2.75
C GLU A 92 -17.22 5.46 4.27
N LEU A 93 -17.01 6.64 4.85
CA LEU A 93 -16.96 6.87 6.31
C LEU A 93 -18.00 6.07 7.13
N PRO A 94 -19.32 6.10 6.79
CA PRO A 94 -20.32 5.32 7.53
C PRO A 94 -20.11 3.81 7.43
N GLU A 95 -19.55 3.30 6.35
CA GLU A 95 -19.26 1.87 6.17
C GLU A 95 -18.07 1.43 7.02
N ILE A 96 -17.01 2.23 7.04
CA ILE A 96 -15.86 1.98 7.92
C ILE A 96 -16.28 2.10 9.38
N GLU A 97 -17.12 3.07 9.74
CA GLU A 97 -17.63 3.21 11.10
C GLU A 97 -18.45 1.97 11.52
N ALA A 98 -19.32 1.47 10.64
CA ALA A 98 -20.10 0.27 10.89
C ALA A 98 -19.20 -0.96 11.07
N PHE A 99 -18.20 -1.13 10.21
CA PHE A 99 -17.23 -2.21 10.30
C PHE A 99 -16.40 -2.14 11.58
N LEU A 100 -15.87 -0.96 11.95
CA LEU A 100 -15.10 -0.79 13.19
C LEU A 100 -15.94 -1.09 14.43
N ARG A 101 -17.22 -0.74 14.43
CA ARG A 101 -18.13 -1.14 15.53
C ARG A 101 -18.32 -2.66 15.58
N ASP A 102 -18.50 -3.31 14.44
CA ASP A 102 -18.66 -4.77 14.36
C ASP A 102 -17.38 -5.51 14.79
N ALA A 103 -16.23 -5.02 14.35
CA ALA A 103 -14.90 -5.52 14.72
C ALA A 103 -14.47 -5.17 16.16
N SER A 104 -15.29 -4.43 16.92
CA SER A 104 -14.94 -3.87 18.25
C SER A 104 -13.67 -3.02 18.26
N MET A 105 -13.42 -2.33 17.14
CA MET A 105 -12.32 -1.39 16.90
C MET A 105 -12.81 0.07 16.87
N GLU A 106 -13.88 0.36 17.61
CA GLU A 106 -14.51 1.70 17.70
C GLU A 106 -13.56 2.79 18.21
N SER A 107 -12.41 2.43 18.80
CA SER A 107 -11.32 3.34 19.13
C SER A 107 -10.66 4.00 17.90
N LEU A 108 -10.82 3.41 16.71
CA LEU A 108 -10.29 3.94 15.46
C LEU A 108 -11.26 4.92 14.76
N ILE A 109 -12.53 4.99 15.19
CA ILE A 109 -13.53 5.92 14.63
C ILE A 109 -13.06 7.40 14.69
N PRO A 110 -12.54 7.93 15.81
CA PRO A 110 -12.15 9.34 15.88
C PRO A 110 -10.88 9.67 15.08
N ILE A 111 -10.01 8.69 14.83
CA ILE A 111 -8.85 8.88 13.95
C ILE A 111 -9.23 8.65 12.49
N LEU A 112 -10.39 8.06 12.20
CA LEU A 112 -10.80 7.76 10.85
C LEU A 112 -11.08 9.01 10.02
N ASP A 113 -11.57 10.07 10.65
CA ASP A 113 -11.77 11.37 10.03
C ASP A 113 -10.43 11.95 9.56
N ASP A 114 -9.39 11.81 10.39
CA ASP A 114 -8.01 12.17 10.08
C ASP A 114 -7.41 11.23 9.02
N TRP A 115 -7.72 9.93 9.07
CA TRP A 115 -7.27 8.93 8.10
C TRP A 115 -7.83 9.16 6.71
N VAL A 116 -9.14 9.39 6.63
CA VAL A 116 -9.78 9.76 5.38
C VAL A 116 -9.17 11.07 4.90
N ALA A 117 -9.00 12.09 5.76
CA ALA A 117 -8.38 13.34 5.31
C ALA A 117 -6.93 13.19 4.80
N ASP A 118 -6.14 12.27 5.35
CA ASP A 118 -4.73 12.07 4.98
C ASP A 118 -4.56 11.20 3.72
N TYR A 119 -5.45 10.21 3.52
CA TYR A 119 -5.36 9.24 2.42
C TYR A 119 -6.40 9.43 1.31
N ASP A 120 -7.38 10.32 1.48
CA ASP A 120 -8.36 10.71 0.45
C ASP A 120 -7.72 11.67 -0.56
N ILE A 121 -6.91 11.08 -1.46
CA ILE A 121 -6.16 11.80 -2.48
C ILE A 121 -7.12 12.52 -3.44
N ASN A 122 -8.29 11.93 -3.71
CA ASN A 122 -9.28 12.50 -4.61
C ASN A 122 -10.25 13.50 -3.93
N ASN A 123 -10.21 13.61 -2.59
CA ASN A 123 -11.07 14.47 -1.76
C ASN A 123 -12.58 14.22 -2.01
N ASP A 124 -12.97 12.98 -2.32
CA ASP A 124 -14.37 12.59 -2.52
C ASP A 124 -15.06 12.22 -1.20
N GLY A 125 -14.32 12.17 -0.09
CA GLY A 125 -14.80 11.73 1.22
C GLY A 125 -14.95 10.21 1.32
N LYS A 126 -14.35 9.45 0.40
CA LYS A 126 -14.45 8.00 0.26
C LYS A 126 -13.08 7.41 -0.05
N LEU A 127 -12.77 6.25 0.51
CA LEU A 127 -11.52 5.54 0.24
C LEU A 127 -11.75 4.47 -0.83
N ASN A 128 -11.20 4.68 -2.02
CA ASN A 128 -11.19 3.65 -3.04
C ASN A 128 -10.16 2.54 -2.72
N TYR A 129 -10.20 1.43 -3.46
CA TYR A 129 -9.31 0.29 -3.21
C TYR A 129 -7.80 0.65 -3.20
N ARG A 130 -7.37 1.61 -4.03
CA ARG A 130 -5.97 2.08 -4.02
C ARG A 130 -5.64 2.85 -2.75
N GLU A 131 -6.50 3.77 -2.34
CA GLU A 131 -6.31 4.58 -1.13
C GLU A 131 -6.33 3.69 0.13
N PHE A 132 -7.25 2.73 0.20
CA PHE A 132 -7.29 1.72 1.26
C PHE A 132 -6.02 0.88 1.33
N LEU A 133 -5.48 0.44 0.19
CA LEU A 133 -4.24 -0.32 0.16
C LEU A 133 -3.03 0.51 0.59
N GLY A 134 -2.94 1.77 0.15
CA GLY A 134 -1.89 2.69 0.57
C GLY A 134 -1.89 2.89 2.09
N PHE A 135 -3.08 3.04 2.66
CA PHE A 135 -3.27 3.11 4.10
C PHE A 135 -2.81 1.85 4.83
N ILE A 136 -3.26 0.67 4.40
CA ILE A 136 -2.85 -0.61 4.99
C ILE A 136 -1.32 -0.80 4.91
N ALA A 137 -0.74 -0.40 3.79
CA ALA A 137 0.69 -0.51 3.59
C ALA A 137 1.50 0.39 4.53
N SER A 138 1.01 1.61 4.80
CA SER A 138 1.61 2.52 5.78
C SER A 138 1.36 2.10 7.24
N LEU A 139 0.36 1.25 7.50
CA LEU A 139 0.05 0.73 8.84
C LEU A 139 0.92 -0.44 9.29
N GLU A 140 1.58 -1.14 8.35
CA GLU A 140 2.55 -2.21 8.65
C GLU A 140 3.98 -1.68 8.94
N GLU A 141 4.14 -0.38 9.19
CA GLU A 141 5.43 0.25 9.59
C GLU A 141 5.79 0.07 11.08
#